data_AF-A0A520TNQ9-F1
#
_entry.id   AF-A0A520TNQ9-F1
#
_cell.length_a   1.000
_cell.length_b   1.000
_cell.length_c   1.000
_cell.angle_alpha   90.00
_cell.angle_beta   90.00
_cell.angle_gamma   90.00
#
_symmetry.space_group_name_H-M   'P 1'
#
loop_
_entity.id
_entity.type
_entity.pdbx_description
1 polymer ?
#
loop_
_entity_poly.entity_id
_entity_poly.type
_entity_poly.pdbx_seq_one_letter_code
_entity_poly.pdbx_strand_id
1 'polypeptide(L)'
;MKKVLALLILVAPQFLFSNYEDSLKGYWHGFGLIVQIKDCEDKICGLIEHMFVEDGEDPKLILDENNKDKNLRTRTLIGSNILYEIDKKPDSKKTFIGKIY
;
A
#
# COMPACT_ATOMS: atom_id res chain seq x y z
N MET A 1 41.55 24.76 5.86
CA MET A 1 40.89 23.67 6.62
C MET A 1 39.46 24.00 7.05
N LYS A 2 39.19 25.12 7.74
CA LYS A 2 37.81 25.51 8.16
C LYS A 2 36.77 25.58 7.03
N LYS A 3 37.14 26.11 5.85
CA LYS A 3 36.24 26.22 4.68
C LYS A 3 35.89 24.86 4.05
N VAL A 4 36.81 23.89 4.10
CA VAL A 4 36.59 22.51 3.61
C VAL A 4 35.72 21.72 4.59
N LEU A 5 35.92 21.92 5.89
CA LEU A 5 35.07 21.34 6.93
C LEU A 5 33.63 21.85 6.85
N ALA A 6 33.44 23.15 6.59
CA ALA A 6 32.12 23.73 6.34
C ALA A 6 31.43 23.16 5.09
N LEU A 7 32.20 22.85 4.04
CA LEU A 7 31.68 22.23 2.81
C LEU A 7 31.22 20.78 3.04
N LEU A 8 31.94 19.99 3.85
CA LEU A 8 31.57 18.62 4.21
C LEU A 8 30.27 18.55 5.03
N ILE A 9 30.03 19.55 5.90
CA ILE A 9 28.80 19.65 6.70
C ILE A 9 27.58 19.95 5.82
N LEU A 10 27.74 20.68 4.71
CA LEU A 10 26.66 20.99 3.77
C LEU A 10 26.28 19.82 2.85
N VAL A 11 27.17 18.84 2.63
CA VAL A 11 26.92 17.68 1.75
C VAL A 11 26.41 16.45 2.54
N ALA A 12 26.68 16.39 3.85
CA ALA A 12 26.20 15.32 4.72
C ALA A 12 24.67 15.03 4.69
N PRO A 13 23.77 16.03 4.59
CA PRO A 13 22.32 15.75 4.57
C PRO A 13 21.81 15.24 3.22
N GLN A 14 22.64 15.14 2.17
CA GLN A 14 22.21 14.59 0.87
C GLN A 14 22.09 13.06 0.87
N PHE A 15 22.53 12.38 1.94
CA PHE A 15 22.40 10.94 2.13
C PHE A 15 21.18 10.54 2.96
N LEU A 16 20.10 11.33 2.91
CA LEU A 16 18.79 10.82 3.31
C LEU A 16 18.35 9.79 2.28
N PHE A 17 18.81 8.55 2.46
CA PHE A 17 18.33 7.41 1.68
C PHE A 17 16.82 7.29 1.90
N SER A 18 16.04 7.60 0.87
CA SER A 18 14.64 7.20 0.82
C SER A 18 14.60 5.67 1.01
N ASN A 19 13.95 5.20 2.08
CA ASN A 19 13.77 3.77 2.30
C ASN A 19 12.80 3.23 1.24
N TYR A 20 13.36 2.84 0.10
CA TYR A 20 12.59 2.36 -1.04
C TYR A 20 11.80 1.08 -0.70
N GLU A 21 12.23 0.30 0.30
CA GLU A 21 11.47 -0.87 0.76
C GLU A 21 10.12 -0.47 1.40
N ASP A 22 10.03 0.73 1.97
CA ASP A 22 8.79 1.25 2.58
C ASP A 22 7.99 2.15 1.64
N SER A 23 8.46 2.41 0.41
CA SER A 23 7.83 3.42 -0.47
C SER A 23 6.40 3.05 -0.91
N LEU A 24 6.05 1.76 -0.87
CA LEU A 24 4.72 1.28 -1.22
C LEU A 24 3.75 1.31 -0.02
N LYS A 25 4.26 1.28 1.22
CA LYS A 25 3.43 1.14 2.43
C LYS A 25 2.74 2.46 2.77
N GLY A 26 1.54 2.38 3.32
CA GLY A 26 0.73 3.54 3.70
C GLY A 26 -0.69 3.48 3.15
N TYR A 27 -1.37 4.62 3.13
CA TYR A 27 -2.74 4.74 2.66
C TYR A 27 -2.76 5.34 1.25
N TRP A 28 -3.44 4.66 0.34
CA TRP A 28 -3.56 5.04 -1.06
C TRP A 28 -5.02 5.30 -1.39
N HIS A 29 -5.29 6.46 -1.98
CA HIS A 29 -6.62 6.84 -2.46
C HIS A 29 -6.73 6.58 -3.97
N GLY A 30 -7.81 5.92 -4.40
CA GLY A 30 -8.11 5.72 -5.82
C GLY A 30 -9.34 4.85 -6.02
N PHE A 31 -10.02 5.01 -7.17
CA PHE A 31 -11.17 4.19 -7.56
C PHE A 31 -12.33 4.16 -6.53
N GLY A 32 -12.54 5.25 -5.78
CA GLY A 32 -13.55 5.28 -4.73
C GLY A 32 -13.17 4.49 -3.47
N LEU A 33 -11.88 4.17 -3.29
CA LEU A 33 -11.37 3.43 -2.14
C LEU A 33 -10.23 4.19 -1.43
N ILE A 34 -10.05 3.88 -0.15
CA ILE A 34 -8.77 4.04 0.55
C ILE A 34 -8.24 2.64 0.86
N VAL A 35 -7.05 2.34 0.37
CA VAL A 35 -6.38 1.06 0.53
C VAL A 35 -5.17 1.24 1.43
N GLN A 36 -5.10 0.51 2.54
CA GLN A 36 -3.89 0.43 3.35
C GLN A 36 -2.98 -0.67 2.81
N ILE A 37 -1.81 -0.28 2.33
CA ILE A 37 -0.73 -1.20 1.98
C ILE A 37 0.19 -1.36 3.18
N LYS A 38 0.37 -2.60 3.65
CA LYS A 38 1.18 -2.94 4.82
C LYS A 38 1.83 -4.30 4.70
N ASP A 39 2.74 -4.60 5.63
CA ASP A 39 3.30 -5.94 5.77
C ASP A 39 2.22 -6.91 6.28
N CYS A 40 2.12 -8.08 5.63
CA CYS A 40 1.18 -9.15 5.95
C CYS A 40 1.95 -10.48 5.91
N GLU A 41 2.10 -11.15 7.05
CA GLU A 41 2.93 -12.36 7.19
C GLU A 41 4.30 -12.22 6.51
N ASP A 42 4.56 -12.93 5.42
CA ASP A 42 5.80 -12.92 4.63
C ASP A 42 5.76 -12.01 3.38
N LYS A 43 4.61 -11.39 3.10
CA LYS A 43 4.36 -10.53 1.93
C LYS A 43 3.93 -9.12 2.32
N ILE A 44 3.71 -8.28 1.31
CA ILE A 44 2.93 -7.04 1.41
C ILE A 44 1.51 -7.34 0.94
N CYS A 45 0.52 -6.77 1.63
CA CYS A 45 -0.87 -6.81 1.18
C CYS A 45 -1.55 -5.44 1.24
N GLY A 46 -2.65 -5.30 0.49
CA GLY A 46 -3.44 -4.08 0.40
C GLY A 46 -4.88 -4.32 0.83
N LEU A 47 -5.26 -3.79 1.99
CA LEU A 47 -6.61 -3.95 2.53
C LEU A 47 -7.46 -2.72 2.21
N ILE A 48 -8.72 -2.92 1.83
CA ILE A 48 -9.68 -1.82 1.74
C ILE A 48 -9.98 -1.32 3.15
N GLU A 49 -9.57 -0.11 3.48
CA GLU A 49 -9.87 0.53 4.77
C GLU A 49 -11.13 1.38 4.70
N HIS A 50 -11.38 2.00 3.54
CA HIS A 50 -12.55 2.84 3.32
C HIS A 50 -13.07 2.70 1.89
N MET A 51 -14.37 2.91 1.74
CA MET A 51 -15.07 2.95 0.46
C MET A 51 -15.99 4.16 0.46
N PHE A 52 -15.88 4.96 -0.60
CA PHE A 52 -16.78 6.08 -0.84
C PHE A 52 -18.06 5.53 -1.49
N VAL A 53 -19.20 5.81 -0.87
CA VAL A 53 -20.55 5.38 -1.31
C VAL A 53 -21.46 6.58 -1.39
N GLU A 54 -22.68 6.41 -1.93
CA GLU A 54 -23.66 7.49 -2.00
C GLU A 54 -24.15 7.90 -0.61
N ASP A 55 -24.66 9.13 -0.50
CA ASP A 55 -25.15 9.67 0.76
C ASP A 55 -26.28 8.81 1.34
N GLY A 56 -26.10 8.36 2.58
CA GLY A 56 -27.07 7.52 3.29
C GLY A 56 -26.83 6.01 3.14
N GLU A 57 -25.87 5.58 2.33
CA GLU A 57 -25.44 4.19 2.25
C GLU A 57 -24.41 3.85 3.34
N ASP A 58 -24.49 2.65 3.93
CA ASP A 58 -23.45 2.13 4.83
C ASP A 58 -22.43 1.33 4.02
N PRO A 59 -21.18 1.81 3.87
CA PRO A 59 -20.17 1.14 3.05
C PRO A 59 -19.77 -0.24 3.62
N LYS A 60 -20.08 -0.55 4.89
CA LYS A 60 -19.85 -1.88 5.47
C LYS A 60 -20.83 -2.92 4.95
N LEU A 61 -21.97 -2.51 4.41
CA LEU A 61 -22.98 -3.41 3.85
C LEU A 61 -22.67 -3.82 2.40
N ILE A 62 -21.69 -3.20 1.74
CA ILE A 62 -21.28 -3.58 0.39
C ILE A 62 -20.53 -4.91 0.43
N LEU A 63 -21.06 -5.93 -0.25
CA LEU A 63 -20.54 -7.29 -0.27
C LEU A 63 -19.67 -7.57 -1.50
N ASP A 64 -18.80 -8.57 -1.39
CA ASP A 64 -17.94 -9.05 -2.47
C ASP A 64 -18.67 -9.99 -3.45
N GLU A 65 -19.85 -9.61 -3.90
CA GLU A 65 -20.83 -10.49 -4.58
C GLU A 65 -20.28 -11.14 -5.86
N ASN A 66 -19.29 -10.49 -6.49
CA ASN A 66 -18.67 -10.93 -7.73
C ASN A 66 -17.43 -11.81 -7.52
N ASN A 67 -17.12 -12.20 -6.28
CA ASN A 67 -15.97 -13.05 -6.02
C ASN A 67 -16.03 -14.38 -6.77
N LYS A 68 -14.88 -14.75 -7.35
CA LYS A 68 -14.71 -16.04 -8.03
C LYS A 68 -14.98 -17.20 -7.07
N ASP A 69 -14.53 -17.09 -5.81
CA ASP A 69 -14.91 -18.00 -4.75
C ASP A 69 -16.29 -17.62 -4.20
N LYS A 70 -17.27 -18.52 -4.38
CA LYS A 70 -18.64 -18.31 -3.91
C LYS A 70 -18.75 -18.14 -2.40
N ASN A 71 -17.82 -18.72 -1.63
CA ASN A 71 -17.84 -18.62 -0.17
C ASN A 71 -17.46 -17.23 0.32
N LEU A 72 -16.74 -16.45 -0.51
CA LEU A 72 -16.33 -15.09 -0.18
C LEU A 72 -17.39 -14.05 -0.55
N ARG A 73 -18.43 -14.42 -1.33
CA ARG A 73 -19.41 -13.46 -1.84
C ARG A 73 -20.26 -12.77 -0.79
N THR A 74 -20.36 -13.35 0.39
CA THR A 74 -21.14 -12.83 1.51
C THR A 74 -20.30 -11.98 2.47
N ARG A 75 -18.99 -11.84 2.23
CA ARG A 75 -18.12 -10.98 3.04
C ARG A 75 -18.29 -9.52 2.62
N THR A 76 -18.09 -8.60 3.56
CA THR A 76 -17.98 -7.17 3.26
C THR A 76 -16.70 -6.88 2.47
N LEU A 77 -16.75 -5.94 1.52
CA LEU A 77 -15.57 -5.51 0.77
C LEU A 77 -14.56 -4.76 1.66
N ILE A 78 -15.04 -3.98 2.62
CA ILE A 78 -14.15 -3.33 3.60
C ILE A 78 -13.43 -4.39 4.42
N GLY A 79 -12.11 -4.24 4.56
CA GLY A 79 -11.22 -5.19 5.22
C GLY A 79 -10.74 -6.33 4.32
N SER A 80 -11.29 -6.47 3.10
CA SER A 80 -10.81 -7.47 2.14
C SER A 80 -9.45 -7.08 1.56
N ASN A 81 -8.59 -8.09 1.39
CA ASN A 81 -7.31 -7.93 0.70
C ASN A 81 -7.51 -7.89 -0.82
N ILE A 82 -7.07 -6.80 -1.45
CA ILE A 82 -7.17 -6.58 -2.90
C ILE A 82 -5.81 -6.51 -3.60
N LEU A 83 -4.70 -6.37 -2.87
CA LEU A 83 -3.35 -6.44 -3.42
C LEU A 83 -2.60 -7.60 -2.75
N TYR A 84 -2.16 -8.58 -3.52
CA TYR A 84 -1.57 -9.81 -2.97
C TYR A 84 -0.38 -10.30 -3.81
N GLU A 85 0.38 -11.24 -3.25
CA GLU A 85 1.62 -11.77 -3.84
C GLU A 85 2.69 -10.70 -4.10
N ILE A 86 2.72 -9.63 -3.31
CA ILE A 86 3.76 -8.61 -3.39
C ILE A 86 4.89 -8.96 -2.43
N ASP A 87 6.11 -9.08 -2.93
CA ASP A 87 7.29 -9.29 -2.09
C ASP A 87 7.60 -8.06 -1.25
N LYS A 88 8.09 -8.26 -0.02
CA LYS A 88 8.50 -7.18 0.89
C LYS A 88 9.65 -6.32 0.34
N LYS A 89 10.40 -6.88 -0.60
CA LYS A 89 11.51 -6.20 -1.26
C LYS A 89 11.20 -6.07 -2.74
N PRO A 90 11.47 -4.90 -3.32
CA PRO A 90 11.31 -4.71 -4.76
C PRO A 90 12.41 -5.48 -5.51
N ASP A 91 12.20 -5.67 -6.81
CA ASP A 91 13.19 -6.26 -7.69
C ASP A 91 14.44 -5.38 -7.84
N SER A 92 15.44 -5.88 -8.59
CA SER A 92 16.69 -5.16 -8.85
C SER A 92 16.50 -3.83 -9.59
N LYS A 93 15.34 -3.60 -10.20
CA LYS A 93 14.95 -2.36 -10.88
C LYS A 93 14.15 -1.43 -10.00
N LYS A 94 14.02 -1.72 -8.71
CA LYS A 94 13.15 -0.96 -7.79
C LYS A 94 11.71 -0.99 -8.29
N THR A 95 11.18 -2.18 -8.54
CA THR A 95 9.78 -2.39 -8.93
C THR A 95 9.14 -3.42 -8.00
N PHE A 96 7.92 -3.13 -7.55
CA PHE A 96 7.08 -4.10 -6.85
C PHE A 96 6.15 -4.78 -7.87
N ILE A 97 6.07 -6.11 -7.80
CA ILE A 97 5.22 -6.93 -8.66
C ILE A 97 4.26 -7.71 -7.76
N GLY A 98 3.00 -7.81 -8.17
CA GLY A 98 2.00 -8.61 -7.48
C GLY A 98 0.72 -8.69 -8.30
N LYS A 99 -0.39 -9.02 -7.62
CA LYS A 99 -1.71 -9.18 -8.23
C LYS A 99 -2.71 -8.25 -7.58
N ILE A 100 -3.69 -7.85 -8.38
CA ILE A 100 -4.86 -7.10 -7.95
C ILE A 100 -6.06 -8.03 -8.09
N TYR A 101 -6.93 -8.03 -7.09
CA TYR A 101 -8.20 -8.76 -7.10
C TYR A 101 -9.19 -8.13 -8.07
#